data_AF-A0A497US34-F1
#
_entry.id   AF-A0A497US34-F1
#
_cell.length_a   1.000
_cell.length_b   1.000
_cell.length_c   1.000
_cell.angle_alpha   90.00
_cell.angle_beta   90.00
_cell.angle_gamma   90.00
#
_symmetry.space_group_name_H-M   'P 1'
#
loop_
_entity.id
_entity.type
_entity.pdbx_description
1 polymer ?
#
loop_
_entity_poly.entity_id
_entity_poly.type
_entity_poly.pdbx_seq_one_letter_code
_entity_poly.pdbx_strand_id
1 'polypeptide(L)'
;MWYVKFYFSLREILQMRKLLLVLIITASLPFKAQEIKKDEVQLKTKMDLFTSKTGSIIKFTDTRLPPLKTSYSDAETKIRKITSGSNTSYFYQIVKDGKYANSAASIEYSDLLEVIKALKELQLQSEKDTTANPDYIENKFITVDGFQVGYYVDRSKKIWFLKLEKYGSDNTLFINDVVSLDTAFNDAKNKIEELKLK
;
A
#
# COMPACT_ATOMS: atom_id res chain seq x y z
N MET A 1 62.89 12.61 -56.05
CA MET A 1 61.92 12.22 -55.01
C MET A 1 61.57 13.48 -54.22
N TRP A 2 60.43 14.12 -54.53
CA TRP A 2 60.07 15.43 -53.97
C TRP A 2 59.29 15.26 -52.66
N TYR A 3 59.84 15.74 -51.55
CA TYR A 3 59.12 15.86 -50.28
C TYR A 3 58.37 17.19 -50.26
N VAL A 4 57.03 17.14 -50.27
CA VAL A 4 56.20 18.32 -50.01
C VAL A 4 56.06 18.47 -48.49
N LYS A 5 56.71 19.48 -47.91
CA LYS A 5 56.45 19.90 -46.52
C LYS A 5 55.23 20.82 -46.50
N PHE A 6 54.15 20.38 -45.88
CA PHE A 6 53.02 21.25 -45.54
C PHE A 6 53.40 22.11 -44.32
N TYR A 7 53.59 23.40 -44.56
CA TYR A 7 53.71 24.40 -43.49
C TYR A 7 52.32 25.01 -43.26
N PHE A 8 51.67 24.62 -42.17
CA PHE A 8 50.46 25.31 -41.71
C PHE A 8 50.85 26.65 -41.09
N SER A 9 50.12 27.71 -41.43
CA SER A 9 50.38 29.02 -40.86
C SER A 9 50.01 29.05 -39.37
N LEU A 10 50.65 29.92 -38.59
CA LEU A 10 50.37 30.07 -37.15
C LEU A 10 48.88 30.33 -36.87
N ARG A 11 48.18 30.97 -37.82
CA ARG A 11 46.74 31.25 -37.77
C ARG A 11 45.88 29.99 -37.95
N GLU A 12 46.29 29.06 -38.81
CA GLU A 12 45.61 27.79 -39.06
C GLU A 12 45.78 26.82 -37.87
N ILE A 13 46.98 26.79 -37.26
CA ILE A 13 47.25 26.04 -36.04
C ILE A 13 46.38 26.57 -34.88
N LEU A 14 46.20 27.89 -34.79
CA LEU A 14 45.33 28.51 -33.78
C LEU A 14 43.85 28.17 -34.00
N GLN A 15 43.39 28.12 -35.26
CA GLN A 15 42.03 27.73 -35.61
C GLN A 15 41.77 26.24 -35.36
N MET A 16 42.72 25.36 -35.69
CA MET A 16 42.62 23.93 -35.39
C MET A 16 42.58 23.66 -33.88
N ARG A 17 43.33 24.40 -33.07
CA ARG A 17 43.26 24.32 -31.59
C ARG A 17 41.89 24.72 -31.04
N LYS A 18 41.26 25.77 -31.60
CA LYS A 18 39.90 26.17 -31.22
C LYS A 18 38.88 25.09 -31.60
N LEU A 19 39.04 24.46 -32.77
CA LEU A 19 38.19 23.37 -33.22
C LEU A 19 38.31 22.13 -32.32
N LEU A 20 39.54 21.79 -31.90
CA LEU A 20 39.82 20.66 -30.99
C LEU A 20 39.24 20.89 -29.59
N LEU A 21 39.27 22.15 -29.10
CA LEU A 21 38.70 22.53 -27.81
C LEU A 21 37.17 22.42 -27.78
N VAL A 22 36.50 22.74 -28.88
CA VAL A 22 35.03 22.60 -29.02
C VAL A 22 34.62 21.13 -29.03
N LEU A 23 35.41 20.25 -29.65
CA LEU A 23 35.13 18.81 -29.72
C LEU A 23 35.22 18.12 -28.34
N ILE A 24 36.13 18.56 -27.48
CA ILE A 24 36.31 18.02 -26.12
C ILE A 24 35.15 18.44 -25.19
N ILE A 25 34.60 19.65 -25.38
CA ILE A 25 33.49 20.17 -24.56
C ILE A 25 32.16 19.48 -24.89
N THR A 26 31.97 19.01 -26.13
CA THR A 26 30.75 18.26 -26.50
C THR A 26 30.77 16.78 -26.10
N ALA A 27 31.92 16.23 -25.71
CA ALA A 27 32.05 14.83 -25.30
C ALA A 27 31.62 14.56 -23.85
N SER A 28 31.39 15.62 -23.05
CA SER A 28 30.91 15.53 -21.67
C SER A 28 29.43 15.90 -21.54
N LEU A 29 28.60 15.47 -22.48
CA LEU A 29 27.15 15.45 -22.25
C LEU A 29 26.86 14.32 -21.25
N PRO A 30 26.40 14.61 -20.02
CA PRO A 30 25.93 13.55 -19.14
C PRO A 30 24.82 12.80 -19.87
N PHE A 31 24.93 11.47 -19.90
CA PHE A 31 23.83 10.58 -20.21
C PHE A 31 22.58 11.15 -19.55
N LYS A 32 21.52 11.35 -20.32
CA LYS A 32 20.19 11.42 -19.72
C LYS A 32 19.99 10.08 -19.04
N ALA A 33 20.35 10.01 -17.76
CA ALA A 33 19.62 9.23 -16.80
C ALA A 33 18.19 9.73 -16.92
N GLN A 34 17.41 9.11 -17.81
CA GLN A 34 16.05 8.83 -17.44
C GLN A 34 16.21 8.09 -16.13
N GLU A 35 16.02 8.80 -15.02
CA GLU A 35 15.45 8.20 -13.84
C GLU A 35 14.26 7.42 -14.36
N ILE A 36 14.47 6.14 -14.65
CA ILE A 36 13.47 5.15 -14.36
C ILE A 36 13.30 5.37 -12.86
N LYS A 37 12.33 6.22 -12.51
CA LYS A 37 11.62 6.06 -11.27
C LYS A 37 11.29 4.60 -11.31
N LYS A 38 12.06 3.84 -10.54
CA LYS A 38 11.64 2.55 -10.05
C LYS A 38 10.48 2.98 -9.16
N ASP A 39 9.34 3.24 -9.80
CA ASP A 39 8.06 3.09 -9.17
C ASP A 39 8.19 1.65 -8.67
N GLU A 40 8.59 1.50 -7.40
CA GLU A 40 8.11 0.37 -6.63
C GLU A 40 6.65 0.34 -7.01
N VAL A 41 6.27 -0.69 -7.77
CA VAL A 41 4.91 -0.83 -8.24
C VAL A 41 4.12 -0.98 -6.95
N GLN A 42 3.69 0.15 -6.40
CA GLN A 42 2.75 0.23 -5.31
C GLN A 42 1.56 -0.50 -5.90
N LEU A 43 1.38 -1.71 -5.39
CA LEU A 43 0.36 -2.61 -5.87
C LEU A 43 -0.94 -1.84 -5.68
N LYS A 44 -1.52 -1.37 -6.79
CA LYS A 44 -2.69 -0.48 -6.74
C LYS A 44 -3.80 -1.24 -6.04
N THR A 45 -4.32 -0.66 -4.97
CA THR A 45 -5.44 -1.27 -4.24
C THR A 45 -6.69 -1.29 -5.11
N LYS A 46 -7.68 -2.12 -4.78
CA LYS A 46 -8.99 -2.07 -5.46
C LYS A 46 -9.62 -0.67 -5.39
N MET A 47 -9.37 0.07 -4.32
CA MET A 47 -9.81 1.47 -4.20
C MET A 47 -9.08 2.39 -5.18
N ASP A 48 -7.76 2.26 -5.35
CA ASP A 48 -6.97 3.05 -6.31
C ASP A 48 -7.39 2.73 -7.75
N LEU A 49 -7.63 1.46 -8.05
CA LEU A 49 -8.12 1.01 -9.35
C LEU A 49 -9.52 1.57 -9.64
N PHE A 50 -10.40 1.63 -8.64
CA PHE A 50 -11.73 2.20 -8.79
C PHE A 50 -11.71 3.72 -9.02
N THR A 51 -10.80 4.42 -8.34
CA THR A 51 -10.69 5.90 -8.35
C THR A 51 -9.78 6.46 -9.44
N SER A 52 -9.03 5.63 -10.17
CA SER A 52 -8.13 6.09 -11.24
C SER A 52 -8.77 6.19 -12.63
N LYS A 53 -10.09 6.02 -12.73
CA LYS A 53 -10.83 6.14 -14.01
C LYS A 53 -10.86 7.59 -14.50
N THR A 54 -10.11 7.87 -15.55
CA THR A 54 -10.04 9.20 -16.18
C THR A 54 -11.39 9.63 -16.75
N GLY A 55 -11.71 10.92 -16.66
CA GLY A 55 -12.92 11.51 -17.26
C GLY A 55 -14.22 11.25 -16.48
N SER A 56 -14.16 10.64 -15.29
CA SER A 56 -15.33 10.45 -14.41
C SER A 56 -15.24 11.36 -13.18
N ILE A 57 -16.37 11.96 -12.81
CA ILE A 57 -16.50 12.63 -11.51
C ILE A 57 -16.59 11.55 -10.42
N ILE A 58 -15.69 11.63 -9.44
CA ILE A 58 -15.64 10.70 -8.32
C ILE A 58 -16.21 11.38 -7.08
N LYS A 59 -17.18 10.71 -6.45
CA LYS A 59 -17.78 11.14 -5.19
C LYS A 59 -17.44 10.14 -4.09
N PHE A 60 -16.89 10.63 -2.99
CA PHE A 60 -16.71 9.88 -1.75
C PHE A 60 -17.86 10.21 -0.79
N THR A 61 -18.36 9.20 -0.09
CA THR A 61 -19.36 9.38 0.97
C THR A 61 -19.01 8.45 2.11
N ASP A 62 -18.68 9.04 3.26
CA ASP A 62 -18.23 8.31 4.44
C ASP A 62 -19.38 8.18 5.45
N THR A 63 -19.60 6.97 5.94
CA THR A 63 -20.52 6.65 7.04
C THR A 63 -19.69 6.12 8.20
N ARG A 64 -19.61 6.88 9.31
CA ARG A 64 -18.82 6.49 10.49
C ARG A 64 -19.42 5.26 11.17
N LEU A 65 -18.54 4.42 11.70
CA LEU A 65 -18.86 3.25 12.51
C LEU A 65 -18.20 3.40 13.90
N PRO A 66 -18.59 2.58 14.89
CA PRO A 66 -17.88 2.55 16.16
C PRO A 66 -16.36 2.32 15.98
N PRO A 67 -15.51 3.01 16.76
CA PRO A 67 -14.06 2.79 16.69
C PRO A 67 -13.69 1.35 17.06
N LEU A 68 -12.67 0.81 16.39
CA LEU A 68 -12.12 -0.50 16.72
C LEU A 68 -11.18 -0.36 17.91
N LYS A 69 -11.49 -1.07 19.00
CA LYS A 69 -10.64 -1.11 20.19
C LYS A 69 -9.38 -1.92 19.92
N THR A 70 -8.22 -1.31 20.15
CA THR A 70 -6.92 -1.98 19.99
C THR A 70 -6.12 -1.88 21.28
N SER A 71 -4.98 -2.56 21.36
CA SER A 71 -4.16 -2.63 22.57
C SER A 71 -3.58 -1.28 23.01
N TYR A 72 -3.29 -0.38 22.06
CA TYR A 72 -2.53 0.85 22.33
C TYR A 72 -3.32 2.12 22.04
N SER A 73 -4.27 2.08 21.10
CA SER A 73 -5.14 3.21 20.74
C SER A 73 -6.42 2.71 20.09
N ASP A 74 -7.46 3.53 20.05
CA ASP A 74 -8.60 3.22 19.21
C ASP A 74 -8.25 3.49 17.73
N ALA A 75 -8.75 2.67 16.82
CA ALA A 75 -8.68 2.93 15.38
C ALA A 75 -10.04 3.43 14.89
N GLU A 76 -10.04 4.49 14.08
CA GLU A 76 -11.27 4.97 13.46
C GLU A 76 -11.76 3.95 12.43
N THR A 77 -13.08 3.73 12.38
CA THR A 77 -13.67 2.87 11.36
C THR A 77 -14.85 3.53 10.66
N LYS A 78 -15.01 3.23 9.37
CA LYS A 78 -16.09 3.79 8.54
C LYS A 78 -16.36 2.96 7.31
N ILE A 79 -17.55 3.11 6.74
CA ILE A 79 -17.85 2.68 5.37
C ILE A 79 -17.60 3.86 4.44
N ARG A 80 -16.72 3.68 3.45
CA ARG A 80 -16.52 4.62 2.35
C ARG A 80 -17.24 4.10 1.12
N LYS A 81 -18.30 4.80 0.71
CA LYS A 81 -18.93 4.63 -0.60
C LYS A 81 -18.22 5.50 -1.62
N ILE A 82 -17.84 4.91 -2.76
CA ILE A 82 -17.23 5.62 -3.87
C ILE A 82 -18.15 5.47 -5.08
N THR A 83 -18.61 6.59 -5.63
CA THR A 83 -19.39 6.63 -6.88
C THR A 83 -18.53 7.27 -7.97
N SER A 84 -18.38 6.57 -9.10
CA SER A 84 -17.66 7.03 -10.29
C SER A 84 -18.54 6.80 -11.53
N GLY A 85 -19.13 7.88 -12.04
CA GLY A 85 -20.16 7.78 -13.08
C GLY A 85 -21.38 7.00 -12.57
N SER A 86 -21.77 5.93 -13.26
CA SER A 86 -22.84 5.02 -12.86
C SER A 86 -22.40 3.90 -11.90
N ASN A 87 -21.10 3.74 -11.67
CA ASN A 87 -20.58 2.66 -10.84
C ASN A 87 -20.47 3.11 -9.38
N THR A 88 -20.82 2.23 -8.45
CA THR A 88 -20.64 2.45 -7.02
C THR A 88 -19.93 1.25 -6.40
N SER A 89 -18.95 1.53 -5.53
CA SER A 89 -18.26 0.53 -4.73
C SER A 89 -18.24 0.94 -3.25
N TYR A 90 -18.11 -0.05 -2.37
CA TYR A 90 -18.15 0.12 -0.92
C TYR A 90 -16.90 -0.50 -0.31
N PHE A 91 -16.25 0.27 0.55
CA PHE A 91 -15.04 -0.13 1.24
C PHE A 91 -15.21 0.05 2.75
N TYR A 92 -14.86 -0.97 3.53
CA TYR A 92 -14.65 -0.81 4.96
C TYR A 92 -13.25 -0.24 5.19
N GLN A 93 -13.17 0.89 5.88
CA GLN A 93 -11.91 1.53 6.21
C GLN A 93 -11.62 1.44 7.70
N ILE A 94 -10.39 1.07 8.01
CA ILE A 94 -9.80 1.11 9.35
C ILE A 94 -8.63 2.07 9.27
N VAL A 95 -8.66 3.13 10.05
CA VAL A 95 -7.65 4.19 10.05
C VAL A 95 -6.99 4.23 11.41
N LYS A 96 -5.67 4.13 11.41
CA LYS A 96 -4.85 4.35 12.59
C LYS A 96 -4.16 5.70 12.42
N ASP A 97 -4.42 6.59 13.36
CA ASP A 97 -3.71 7.86 13.42
C ASP A 97 -2.26 7.64 13.86
N GLY A 98 -1.33 8.17 13.07
CA GLY A 98 0.08 8.18 13.39
C GLY A 98 0.56 9.60 13.65
N LYS A 99 1.75 9.73 14.26
CA LYS A 99 2.33 11.05 14.59
C LYS A 99 2.60 11.93 13.35
N TYR A 100 2.92 11.30 12.22
CA TYR A 100 3.32 12.00 10.99
C TYR A 100 2.45 11.64 9.78
N ALA A 101 1.88 10.44 9.76
CA ALA A 101 0.99 9.97 8.70
C ALA A 101 0.04 8.94 9.29
N ASN A 102 -1.16 8.87 8.73
CA ASN A 102 -2.15 7.85 9.08
C ASN A 102 -1.92 6.62 8.20
N SER A 103 -2.04 5.44 8.80
CA SER A 103 -2.13 4.19 8.05
C SER A 103 -3.60 3.80 7.92
N ALA A 104 -3.99 3.33 6.75
CA ALA A 104 -5.38 3.01 6.47
C ALA A 104 -5.53 1.75 5.62
N ALA A 105 -6.35 0.82 6.08
CA ALA A 105 -6.83 -0.27 5.25
C ALA A 105 -8.09 0.19 4.51
N SER A 106 -8.24 -0.22 3.25
CA SER A 106 -9.49 -0.05 2.49
C SER A 106 -9.89 -1.40 1.93
N ILE A 107 -10.80 -2.08 2.63
CA ILE A 107 -11.20 -3.45 2.34
C ILE A 107 -12.48 -3.40 1.51
N GLU A 108 -12.42 -3.85 0.26
CA GLU A 108 -13.60 -3.91 -0.62
C GLU A 108 -14.60 -4.95 -0.10
N TYR A 109 -15.89 -4.75 -0.39
CA TYR A 109 -16.96 -5.59 0.17
C TYR A 109 -16.75 -7.10 -0.03
N SER A 110 -16.30 -7.55 -1.21
CA SER A 110 -16.03 -8.98 -1.43
C SER A 110 -14.86 -9.48 -0.58
N ASP A 111 -13.78 -8.69 -0.45
CA ASP A 111 -12.66 -9.03 0.43
C ASP A 111 -13.08 -9.06 1.90
N LEU A 112 -13.99 -8.17 2.33
CA LEU A 112 -14.51 -8.18 3.69
C LEU A 112 -15.22 -9.49 4.02
N LEU A 113 -15.97 -10.07 3.06
CA LEU A 113 -16.61 -11.37 3.25
C LEU A 113 -15.58 -12.50 3.39
N GLU A 114 -14.47 -12.43 2.65
CA GLU A 114 -13.37 -13.38 2.77
C GLU A 114 -12.63 -13.23 4.11
N VAL A 115 -12.36 -11.98 4.54
CA VAL A 115 -11.77 -11.67 5.84
C VAL A 115 -12.61 -12.22 6.99
N ILE A 116 -13.94 -12.09 6.94
CA ILE A 116 -14.84 -12.65 7.96
C ILE A 116 -14.74 -14.18 8.01
N LYS A 117 -14.70 -14.84 6.86
CA LYS A 117 -14.55 -16.31 6.81
C LYS A 117 -13.19 -16.75 7.36
N ALA A 118 -12.13 -16.08 6.92
CA ALA A 118 -10.77 -16.38 7.37
C ALA A 118 -10.59 -16.14 8.87
N LEU A 119 -11.21 -15.10 9.46
CA LEU A 119 -11.14 -14.84 10.90
C LEU A 119 -11.71 -16.02 11.71
N LYS A 120 -12.81 -16.63 11.26
CA LYS A 120 -13.40 -17.81 11.91
C LYS A 120 -12.47 -19.02 11.87
N GLU A 121 -11.83 -19.26 10.72
CA GLU A 121 -10.85 -20.34 10.59
C GLU A 121 -9.61 -20.09 11.47
N LEU A 122 -9.11 -18.86 11.48
CA LEU A 122 -7.99 -18.45 12.33
C LEU A 122 -8.32 -18.62 13.82
N GLN A 123 -9.53 -18.28 14.26
CA GLN A 123 -9.95 -18.49 15.65
C GLN A 123 -9.85 -19.97 16.04
N LEU A 124 -10.38 -20.86 15.20
CA LEU A 124 -10.32 -22.31 15.42
C LEU A 124 -8.88 -22.83 15.47
N GLN A 125 -8.02 -22.35 14.56
CA GLN A 125 -6.61 -22.75 14.55
C GLN A 125 -5.86 -22.22 15.77
N SER A 126 -6.21 -21.01 16.23
CA SER A 126 -5.51 -20.35 17.34
C SER A 126 -5.59 -21.12 18.65
N GLU A 127 -6.69 -21.83 18.91
CA GLU A 127 -6.83 -22.66 20.11
C GLU A 127 -5.94 -23.90 20.05
N LYS A 128 -5.83 -24.52 18.86
CA LYS A 128 -4.93 -25.67 18.64
C LYS A 128 -3.47 -25.26 18.82
N ASP A 129 -3.09 -24.14 18.22
CA ASP A 129 -1.72 -23.64 18.21
C ASP A 129 -1.29 -23.14 19.59
N THR A 130 -2.21 -22.55 20.37
CA THR A 130 -1.95 -22.19 21.76
C THR A 130 -1.68 -23.44 22.62
N THR A 131 -2.45 -24.51 22.39
CA THR A 131 -2.30 -25.78 23.13
C THR A 131 -1.03 -26.54 22.76
N ALA A 132 -0.60 -26.45 21.50
CA ALA A 132 0.64 -27.08 21.03
C ALA A 132 1.91 -26.48 21.67
N ASN A 133 1.78 -25.31 22.32
CA ASN A 133 2.85 -24.60 23.03
C ASN A 133 4.17 -24.46 22.24
N PRO A 134 4.13 -23.88 21.02
CA PRO A 134 5.34 -23.61 20.26
C PRO A 134 6.14 -22.45 20.87
N ASP A 135 7.44 -22.39 20.55
CA ASP A 135 8.26 -21.20 20.85
C ASP A 135 7.71 -19.97 20.10
N TYR A 136 7.38 -20.15 18.83
CA TYR A 136 6.69 -19.17 17.99
C TYR A 136 5.87 -19.83 16.89
N ILE A 137 4.66 -19.33 16.65
CA ILE A 137 3.89 -19.61 15.43
C ILE A 137 3.08 -18.37 15.06
N GLU A 138 2.93 -18.11 13.76
CA GLU A 138 2.12 -17.01 13.23
C GLU A 138 1.25 -17.52 12.09
N ASN A 139 -0.05 -17.25 12.18
CA ASN A 139 -1.01 -17.53 11.12
C ASN A 139 -1.71 -16.24 10.73
N LYS A 140 -1.84 -16.02 9.42
CA LYS A 140 -2.48 -14.83 8.88
C LYS A 140 -3.16 -15.11 7.55
N PHE A 141 -4.23 -14.37 7.32
CA PHE A 141 -4.87 -14.22 6.03
C PHE A 141 -4.48 -12.88 5.42
N ILE A 142 -4.24 -12.85 4.11
CA ILE A 142 -3.78 -11.67 3.38
C ILE A 142 -4.71 -11.44 2.18
N THR A 143 -5.27 -10.24 2.06
CA THR A 143 -6.07 -9.86 0.89
C THR A 143 -5.18 -9.44 -0.28
N VAL A 144 -5.76 -9.33 -1.48
CA VAL A 144 -5.06 -8.85 -2.68
C VAL A 144 -4.41 -7.47 -2.46
N ASP A 145 -5.07 -6.59 -1.70
CA ASP A 145 -4.62 -5.24 -1.39
C ASP A 145 -3.58 -5.19 -0.26
N GLY A 146 -3.20 -6.35 0.29
CA GLY A 146 -2.15 -6.48 1.31
C GLY A 146 -2.60 -6.25 2.74
N PHE A 147 -3.91 -6.06 2.98
CA PHE A 147 -4.47 -6.09 4.34
C PHE A 147 -4.27 -7.48 4.94
N GLN A 148 -3.89 -7.53 6.22
CA GLN A 148 -3.67 -8.79 6.92
C GLN A 148 -4.47 -8.82 8.22
N VAL A 149 -5.08 -9.98 8.48
CA VAL A 149 -5.63 -10.35 9.79
C VAL A 149 -4.97 -11.64 10.23
N GLY A 150 -4.51 -11.69 11.48
CA GLY A 150 -3.79 -12.85 11.97
C GLY A 150 -3.60 -12.85 13.47
N TYR A 151 -2.93 -13.90 13.92
CA TYR A 151 -2.45 -14.02 15.28
C TYR A 151 -1.08 -14.68 15.29
N TYR A 152 -0.35 -14.48 16.37
CA TYR A 152 0.81 -15.28 16.70
C TYR A 152 0.73 -15.78 18.14
N VAL A 153 1.44 -16.87 18.42
CA VAL A 153 1.68 -17.39 19.77
C VAL A 153 3.18 -17.32 20.02
N ASP A 154 3.60 -16.60 21.06
CA ASP A 154 4.98 -16.58 21.58
C ASP A 154 4.94 -17.11 23.01
N ARG A 155 5.60 -18.25 23.27
CA ARG A 155 5.70 -18.86 24.61
C ARG A 155 4.35 -18.89 25.34
N SER A 156 3.35 -19.52 24.70
CA SER A 156 1.94 -19.64 25.13
C SER A 156 1.09 -18.36 25.11
N LYS A 157 1.65 -17.18 24.80
CA LYS A 157 0.88 -15.94 24.71
C LYS A 157 0.34 -15.73 23.30
N LYS A 158 -0.97 -15.89 23.13
CA LYS A 158 -1.69 -15.57 21.89
C LYS A 158 -1.91 -14.06 21.76
N ILE A 159 -1.53 -13.48 20.63
CA ILE A 159 -1.73 -12.06 20.30
C ILE A 159 -2.32 -11.94 18.91
N TRP A 160 -3.44 -11.22 18.79
CA TRP A 160 -4.09 -10.90 17.52
C TRP A 160 -3.56 -9.60 16.94
N PHE A 161 -3.50 -9.51 15.62
CA PHE A 161 -3.06 -8.30 14.93
C PHE A 161 -3.79 -8.09 13.60
N LEU A 162 -3.86 -6.82 13.21
CA LEU A 162 -4.19 -6.38 11.86
C LEU A 162 -2.99 -5.65 11.28
N LYS A 163 -2.67 -5.89 10.02
CA LYS A 163 -1.74 -5.04 9.25
C LYS A 163 -2.52 -4.32 8.17
N LEU A 164 -2.59 -3.00 8.29
CA LEU A 164 -3.52 -2.17 7.49
C LEU A 164 -3.12 -2.06 6.02
N GLU A 165 -1.82 -2.07 5.74
CA GLU A 165 -1.24 -1.89 4.41
C GLU A 165 0.05 -2.69 4.28
N LYS A 166 0.46 -2.96 3.03
CA LYS A 166 1.65 -3.78 2.75
C LYS A 166 2.95 -3.08 3.16
N TYR A 167 3.03 -1.77 2.91
CA TYR A 167 4.21 -0.93 3.12
C TYR A 167 3.94 0.11 4.20
N GLY A 168 4.98 0.82 4.63
CA GLY A 168 4.87 1.84 5.69
C GLY A 168 5.29 1.33 7.08
N SER A 169 5.84 2.24 7.87
CA SER A 169 6.10 2.04 9.29
C SER A 169 4.83 2.33 10.08
N ASP A 170 4.57 1.57 11.16
CA ASP A 170 3.46 1.80 12.08
C ASP A 170 2.04 1.46 11.55
N ASN A 171 1.93 0.51 10.63
CA ASN A 171 0.67 0.04 10.04
C ASN A 171 0.03 -1.19 10.75
N THR A 172 0.58 -1.60 11.89
CA THR A 172 0.08 -2.75 12.64
C THR A 172 -0.76 -2.29 13.83
N LEU A 173 -1.92 -2.91 14.00
CA LEU A 173 -2.80 -2.80 15.15
C LEU A 173 -2.78 -4.11 15.91
N PHE A 174 -2.51 -4.06 17.21
CA PHE A 174 -2.60 -5.23 18.08
C PHE A 174 -3.97 -5.24 18.76
N ILE A 175 -4.58 -6.42 18.86
CA ILE A 175 -5.96 -6.55 19.29
C ILE A 175 -6.01 -7.38 20.57
N ASN A 176 -6.68 -6.84 21.58
CA ASN A 176 -6.83 -7.49 22.89
C ASN A 176 -7.89 -8.59 22.88
N ASP A 177 -8.96 -8.40 22.11
CA ASP A 177 -10.12 -9.28 22.10
C ASP A 177 -10.56 -9.56 20.65
N VAL A 178 -10.48 -10.82 20.23
CA VAL A 178 -10.88 -11.23 18.88
C VAL A 178 -12.37 -11.06 18.62
N VAL A 179 -13.22 -11.07 19.67
CA VAL A 179 -14.66 -10.83 19.55
C VAL A 179 -14.92 -9.41 19.04
N SER A 180 -14.08 -8.44 19.43
CA SER A 180 -14.17 -7.06 18.92
C SER A 180 -13.93 -6.97 17.41
N LEU A 181 -13.05 -7.82 16.84
CA LEU A 181 -12.83 -7.90 15.39
C LEU A 181 -14.02 -8.52 14.67
N ASP A 182 -14.53 -9.64 15.18
CA ASP A 182 -15.68 -10.31 14.58
C ASP A 182 -16.89 -9.37 14.56
N THR A 183 -17.15 -8.67 15.67
CA THR A 183 -18.21 -7.66 15.76
C THR A 183 -17.99 -6.53 14.75
N ALA A 184 -16.79 -5.93 14.72
CA ALA A 184 -16.50 -4.80 13.83
C ALA A 184 -16.65 -5.17 12.34
N PHE A 185 -16.19 -6.36 11.93
CA PHE A 185 -16.30 -6.81 10.54
C PHE A 185 -17.74 -7.15 10.16
N ASN A 186 -18.51 -7.80 11.03
CA ASN A 186 -19.92 -8.09 10.78
C ASN A 186 -20.76 -6.80 10.76
N ASP A 187 -20.52 -5.84 11.65
CA ASP A 187 -21.18 -4.53 11.64
C ASP A 187 -20.89 -3.77 10.35
N ALA A 188 -19.64 -3.78 9.88
CA ALA A 188 -19.25 -3.19 8.61
C ALA A 188 -19.97 -3.85 7.43
N LYS A 189 -19.99 -5.19 7.39
CA LYS A 189 -20.73 -5.97 6.38
C LYS A 189 -22.20 -5.57 6.36
N ASN A 190 -22.86 -5.62 7.51
CA ASN A 190 -24.29 -5.33 7.64
C ASN A 190 -24.60 -3.88 7.25
N LYS A 191 -23.73 -2.93 7.61
CA LYS A 191 -23.88 -1.53 7.20
C LYS A 191 -23.74 -1.36 5.68
N ILE A 192 -22.81 -2.06 5.03
CA ILE A 192 -22.71 -2.03 3.56
C ILE A 192 -23.97 -2.62 2.92
N GLU A 193 -24.47 -3.75 3.44
CA GLU A 193 -25.72 -4.36 2.96
C GLU A 193 -26.91 -3.39 3.10
N GLU A 194 -27.05 -2.71 4.24
CA GLU A 194 -28.06 -1.66 4.44
C GLU A 194 -27.92 -0.51 3.42
N LEU A 195 -26.69 -0.04 3.17
CA LEU A 195 -26.44 1.08 2.25
C LEU A 195 -26.68 0.72 0.78
N LYS A 196 -26.58 -0.57 0.40
CA LYS A 196 -26.88 -1.05 -0.95
C LYS A 196 -28.38 -1.08 -1.26
N LEU A 197 -29.22 -1.09 -0.24
CA LEU A 197 -30.69 -1.12 -0.37
C LEU A 197 -31.31 0.29 -0.50
N LYS A 198 -30.51 1.35 -0.29
CA LYS A 198 -30.91 2.75 -0.42
C LYS A 198 -30.56 3.31 -1.79
#